data_AF-A0A8E4EN43-F1
#
_entry.id   AF-A0A8E4EN43-F1
#
_cell.length_a   1.000
_cell.length_b   1.000
_cell.length_c   1.000
_cell.angle_alpha   90.00
_cell.angle_beta   90.00
_cell.angle_gamma   90.00
#
_symmetry.space_group_name_H-M   'P 1'
#
loop_
_entity.id
_entity.type
_entity.pdbx_description
1 polymer ?
#
loop_
_entity_poly.entity_id
_entity_poly.type
_entity_poly.pdbx_seq_one_letter_code
_entity_poly.pdbx_strand_id
1 'polypeptide(L)' 'MIDDKNNAASPDRDRINVNEDYELQYWIKALGVSAEELRAAVKAVGPTAAAVRRHLGK' A
#
# COMPACT_ATOMS: atom_id res chain seq x y z
N MET A 1 1.06 -31.88 1.34
CA MET A 1 1.70 -31.04 0.29
C MET A 1 0.60 -30.35 -0.48
N ILE A 2 0.85 -29.06 -0.78
CA ILE A 2 0.01 -28.08 -1.48
C ILE A 2 -1.10 -27.48 -0.61
N ASP A 3 -0.66 -26.56 0.25
CA ASP A 3 -1.48 -25.50 0.80
C ASP A 3 -2.16 -24.75 -0.35
N ASP A 4 -3.49 -24.69 -0.30
CA ASP A 4 -4.36 -23.93 -1.19
C ASP A 4 -4.01 -22.44 -1.16
N LYS A 5 -2.99 -22.08 -1.93
CA LYS A 5 -2.47 -20.72 -2.09
C LYS A 5 -3.34 -19.93 -3.07
N ASN A 6 -4.66 -19.89 -2.83
CA ASN A 6 -5.61 -19.16 -3.67
C ASN A 6 -6.70 -18.42 -2.87
N ASN A 7 -6.41 -18.02 -1.64
CA ASN A 7 -7.14 -16.92 -1.02
C ASN A 7 -6.53 -15.59 -1.47
N ALA A 8 -6.84 -15.20 -2.70
CA ALA A 8 -6.49 -13.92 -3.32
C ALA A 8 -7.29 -12.72 -2.75
N ALA A 9 -7.73 -12.78 -1.50
CA ALA A 9 -8.57 -11.75 -0.90
C ALA A 9 -8.40 -11.69 0.62
N SER A 10 -7.16 -11.58 1.10
CA SER A 10 -6.95 -10.96 2.42
C SER A 10 -7.08 -9.45 2.21
N PRO A 11 -8.12 -8.77 2.74
CA PRO A 11 -8.29 -7.32 2.61
C PRO A 11 -7.11 -6.53 3.18
N ASP A 12 -6.23 -7.18 3.95
CA ASP A 12 -5.01 -6.60 4.50
C ASP A 12 -3.86 -6.43 3.49
N ARG A 13 -3.81 -7.18 2.37
CA ARG A 13 -2.74 -6.98 1.36
C ARG A 13 -2.88 -5.67 0.58
N ASP A 14 -4.05 -5.04 0.63
CA ASP A 14 -4.31 -3.75 0.00
C ASP A 14 -4.08 -2.58 0.96
N ARG A 15 -3.50 -2.81 2.15
CA ARG A 15 -3.16 -1.74 3.08
C ARG A 15 -1.70 -1.30 2.94
N ILE A 16 -1.47 -0.01 3.16
CA ILE A 16 -0.16 0.65 3.17
C ILE A 16 0.12 1.05 4.62
N ASN A 17 0.98 0.27 5.26
CA ASN A 17 1.54 0.55 6.57
C ASN A 17 2.80 1.40 6.42
N VAL A 18 2.61 2.72 6.50
CA VAL A 18 3.72 3.68 6.47
C VAL A 18 4.60 3.68 7.72
N ASN A 19 4.22 2.91 8.75
CA ASN A 19 5.01 2.73 9.97
C ASN A 19 6.05 1.61 9.83
N GLU A 20 5.87 0.71 8.87
CA GLU A 20 6.87 -0.31 8.54
C GLU A 20 7.76 0.19 7.41
N ASP A 21 9.04 0.35 7.69
CA ASP A 21 10.01 0.91 6.73
C ASP A 21 10.10 0.06 5.45
N TYR A 22 10.10 -1.27 5.58
CA TYR A 22 10.12 -2.18 4.44
C TYR A 22 8.89 -2.02 3.53
N GLU A 23 7.70 -1.88 4.12
CA GLU A 23 6.45 -1.71 3.38
C GLU A 23 6.36 -0.31 2.75
N LEU A 24 6.80 0.73 3.47
CA LEU A 24 6.96 2.07 2.93
C LEU A 24 7.89 2.07 1.72
N GLN A 25 9.07 1.43 1.82
CA GLN A 25 10.05 1.30 0.73
C GLN A 25 9.51 0.51 -0.47
N TYR A 26 8.67 -0.49 -0.23
CA TYR A 26 7.98 -1.21 -1.29
C TYR A 26 6.98 -0.31 -2.03
N TRP A 27 6.12 0.40 -1.29
CA TRP A 27 5.06 1.21 -1.87
C TRP A 27 5.57 2.49 -2.54
N ILE A 28 6.62 3.14 -2.03
CA ILE A 28 7.26 4.27 -2.73
C ILE A 28 7.80 3.84 -4.09
N LYS A 29 8.33 2.62 -4.21
CA LYS A 29 8.80 2.06 -5.49
C LYS A 29 7.64 1.64 -6.38
N ALA A 30 6.60 1.01 -5.82
CA ALA A 30 5.43 0.56 -6.57
C ALA A 30 4.61 1.72 -7.14
N LEU A 31 4.47 2.81 -6.39
CA LEU A 31 3.72 4.01 -6.78
C LEU A 31 4.61 5.05 -7.47
N GLY A 32 5.93 4.95 -7.32
CA GLY A 32 6.89 5.91 -7.83
C GLY A 32 6.72 7.29 -7.19
N VAL A 33 6.52 7.33 -5.87
CA VAL A 33 6.34 8.57 -5.08
C VAL A 33 7.32 8.61 -3.91
N SER A 34 7.49 9.76 -3.29
CA SER A 34 8.36 9.90 -2.12
C SER A 34 7.71 9.34 -0.85
N ALA A 35 8.51 8.98 0.15
CA ALA A 35 8.01 8.51 1.46
C ALA A 35 7.07 9.52 2.13
N GLU A 36 7.36 10.81 1.98
CA GLU A 36 6.52 11.90 2.49
C GLU A 36 5.18 11.99 1.75
N GLU A 37 5.18 11.89 0.42
CA GLU A 37 3.96 11.87 -0.40
C GLU A 37 3.08 10.67 -0.06
N LEU A 38 3.69 9.49 0.12
CA LEU A 38 2.97 8.28 0.50
C LEU A 38 2.32 8.44 1.89
N ARG A 39 3.05 8.99 2.86
CA ARG A 39 2.53 9.29 4.21
C ARG A 39 1.41 10.33 4.18
N ALA A 40 1.56 11.37 3.38
CA ALA A 40 0.56 12.41 3.21
C ALA A 40 -0.72 11.84 2.57
N ALA A 41 -0.58 11.04 1.52
CA ALA A 41 -1.69 10.36 0.87
C ALA A 41 -2.39 9.41 1.84
N VAL A 42 -1.65 8.56 2.55
CA VAL A 42 -2.21 7.66 3.56
C VAL A 42 -2.95 8.41 4.67
N LYS A 43 -2.44 9.57 5.10
CA LYS A 43 -3.11 10.43 6.08
C LYS A 43 -4.39 11.08 5.52
N ALA A 44 -4.41 11.41 4.22
CA ALA A 44 -5.52 12.09 3.57
C ALA A 44 -6.68 11.15 3.22
N VAL A 45 -6.39 9.96 2.70
CA VAL A 45 -7.40 9.02 2.18
C VAL A 45 -7.45 7.68 2.92
N GLY A 46 -6.59 7.49 3.91
CA GLY A 46 -6.47 6.26 4.68
C GLY A 46 -5.37 5.32 4.16
N PRO A 47 -4.99 4.31 4.95
CA PRO A 47 -3.91 3.38 4.64
C PRO A 47 -4.32 2.32 3.61
N THR A 48 -5.19 2.64 2.66
CA THR A 48 -5.63 1.69 1.63
C THR A 48 -4.97 2.05 0.29
N ALA A 49 -4.30 1.09 -0.33
CA ALA A 49 -3.60 1.24 -1.59
C ALA A 49 -4.53 1.74 -2.70
N ALA A 50 -5.73 1.19 -2.83
CA ALA A 50 -6.72 1.70 -3.77
C ALA A 50 -7.04 3.20 -3.58
N ALA A 51 -7.19 3.66 -2.33
CA ALA A 51 -7.49 5.06 -2.03
C ALA A 51 -6.27 5.95 -2.34
N VAL A 52 -5.08 5.55 -1.90
CA VAL A 52 -3.82 6.26 -2.13
C VAL A 52 -3.50 6.38 -3.61
N ARG A 53 -3.65 5.29 -4.37
CA ARG A 53 -3.49 5.27 -5.84
C ARG A 53 -4.42 6.25 -6.53
N ARG A 54 -5.70 6.24 -6.13
CA ARG A 54 -6.71 7.18 -6.65
C ARG A 54 -6.40 8.63 -6.28
N HIS A 55 -5.82 8.89 -5.10
CA HIS A 55 -5.38 10.22 -4.69
C HIS A 55 -4.15 10.70 -5.48
N LEU A 56 -3.20 9.80 -5.73
CA LEU A 56 -1.96 10.09 -6.45
C LEU A 56 -2.09 10.00 -7.98
N GLY A 57 -3.22 9.51 -8.50
CA GLY A 57 -3.45 9.30 -9.94
C GLY A 57 -2.61 8.17 -10.55
N LYS A 58 -2.37 7.08 -9.80
CA LYS A 58 -1.52 5.93 -10.17
C LYS A 58 -2.31 4.61 -10.28
#